data_AF-A0A5C6U1V2-F1
#
_entry.id   AF-A0A5C6U1V2-F1
#
_cell.length_a   1.000
_cell.length_b   1.000
_cell.length_c   1.000
_cell.angle_alpha   90.00
_cell.angle_beta   90.00
_cell.angle_gamma   90.00
#
_symmetry.space_group_name_H-M   'P 1'
#
loop_
_entity.id
_entity.type
_entity.pdbx_description
1 polymer ?
#
loop_
_entity_poly.entity_id
_entity_poly.type
_entity_poly.pdbx_seq_one_letter_code
_entity_poly.pdbx_strand_id
1 'polypeptide(L)' 'MQAAPGATTSLISKRPTPPAHQQPGLPKIAASPGFVDKQTLLPQRGAQGAAAVPAQSPSRAQ' A
#
# COMPACT_ATOMS: atom_id res chain seq x y z
N MET A 1 35.21 16.13 -7.53
CA MET A 1 35.25 14.66 -7.55
C MET A 1 34.53 14.19 -8.82
N GLN A 2 35.21 13.45 -9.68
CA GLN A 2 34.63 12.85 -10.88
C GLN A 2 34.04 11.49 -10.50
N ALA A 3 32.85 11.14 -11.01
CA ALA A 3 32.28 9.81 -10.81
C ALA A 3 33.16 8.74 -11.47
N ALA A 4 33.32 7.59 -10.81
CA ALA A 4 34.06 6.45 -11.36
C ALA A 4 33.40 5.92 -12.65
N PRO A 5 34.16 5.39 -13.64
CA PRO A 5 33.60 4.80 -14.85
C PRO A 5 32.54 3.74 -14.50
N GLY A 6 31.33 3.89 -15.04
CA GLY A 6 30.18 3.00 -14.78
C GLY A 6 29.11 3.56 -13.83
N ALA A 7 29.39 4.63 -13.09
CA ALA A 7 28.39 5.33 -12.28
C ALA A 7 27.65 6.40 -13.11
N THR A 8 26.81 5.97 -14.06
CA THR A 8 25.92 6.91 -14.77
C THR A 8 24.71 7.20 -13.89
N THR A 9 24.52 8.47 -13.53
CA THR A 9 23.27 8.93 -12.92
C THR A 9 22.39 9.53 -14.01
N SER A 10 21.11 9.13 -14.05
CA SER A 10 20.12 9.74 -14.93
C SER A 10 19.22 10.63 -14.11
N LEU A 11 19.04 11.89 -14.53
CA LEU A 11 18.11 12.80 -13.87
C LEU A 11 16.67 12.31 -14.03
N ILE A 12 16.01 12.01 -12.92
CA ILE A 12 14.59 11.65 -12.88
C ILE A 12 13.79 12.93 -12.60
N SER A 13 13.17 13.47 -13.66
CA SER A 13 12.35 14.70 -13.55
C SER A 13 10.84 14.42 -13.44
N LYS A 14 10.41 13.18 -13.63
CA LYS A 14 9.00 12.77 -13.60
C LYS A 14 8.73 11.92 -12.36
N ARG A 15 7.64 12.24 -11.65
CA ARG A 15 7.16 11.39 -10.57
C ARG A 15 6.54 10.12 -11.18
N PRO A 16 6.94 8.91 -10.75
CA PRO A 16 6.30 7.69 -11.23
C PRO A 16 4.84 7.65 -10.78
N THR A 17 3.96 7.28 -11.69
CA THR A 17 2.56 6.99 -11.37
C THR A 17 2.51 5.71 -10.52
N PRO A 18 1.75 5.68 -9.41
CA PRO A 18 1.55 4.44 -8.65
C PRO A 18 0.98 3.33 -9.55
N PRO A 19 1.30 2.05 -9.28
CA PRO A 19 0.66 0.93 -9.96
C PRO A 19 -0.87 1.03 -9.90
N ALA A 20 -1.57 0.64 -10.96
CA ALA A 20 -3.02 0.79 -11.08
C ALA A 20 -3.83 0.10 -9.95
N HIS A 21 -3.25 -0.91 -9.32
CA HIS A 21 -3.83 -1.64 -8.19
C HIS A 21 -3.45 -1.06 -6.82
N GLN A 22 -2.61 -0.01 -6.76
CA GLN A 22 -2.21 0.61 -5.52
C GLN A 22 -3.17 1.76 -5.19
N GLN A 23 -4.07 1.51 -4.23
CA GLN A 23 -4.94 2.56 -3.69
C GLN A 23 -4.12 3.54 -2.83
N PRO A 24 -4.13 4.86 -3.11
CA PRO A 24 -3.41 5.84 -2.31
C PRO A 24 -3.88 5.86 -0.85
N GLY A 25 -2.94 5.97 0.10
CA GLY A 25 -3.24 6.05 1.53
C GLY A 25 -3.58 4.71 2.21
N LEU A 26 -3.71 3.61 1.45
CA LEU A 26 -3.93 2.27 1.97
C LEU A 26 -2.65 1.42 1.89
N PRO A 27 -2.37 0.57 2.88
CA PRO A 27 -1.29 -0.41 2.77
C PRO A 27 -1.59 -1.39 1.65
N LYS A 28 -0.54 -1.93 1.02
CA LYS A 28 -0.68 -2.94 -0.04
C LYS A 28 -1.42 -4.19 0.43
N ILE A 29 -1.29 -4.55 1.70
CA ILE A 29 -1.97 -5.66 2.35
C ILE A 29 -2.69 -5.10 3.58
N ALA A 30 -4.02 -5.14 3.58
CA ALA A 30 -4.84 -4.79 4.74
C ALA A 30 -5.52 -6.07 5.25
N ALA A 31 -5.12 -6.57 6.42
CA ALA A 31 -5.68 -7.77 7.04
C ALA A 31 -6.38 -7.41 8.36
N SER A 32 -7.56 -6.81 8.28
CA SER A 32 -8.43 -6.64 9.45
C SER A 32 -9.20 -7.94 9.73
N PRO A 33 -9.56 -8.26 10.99
CA PRO A 33 -10.32 -9.47 11.32
C PRO A 33 -11.67 -9.67 10.60
N GLY A 34 -12.21 -8.62 9.96
CA GLY A 34 -13.44 -8.67 9.15
C GLY A 34 -13.19 -8.53 7.64
N PHE A 35 -12.00 -8.88 7.15
CA PHE A 35 -11.67 -8.77 5.73
C PHE A 35 -12.14 -9.98 4.90
N VAL A 36 -12.21 -11.14 5.56
CA VAL A 36 -12.62 -12.42 4.99
C VAL A 36 -13.74 -13.00 5.83
N ASP A 37 -14.65 -13.71 5.18
CA ASP A 37 -15.63 -14.51 5.90
C ASP A 37 -14.94 -15.73 6.53
N LYS A 38 -15.20 -15.98 7.82
CA LYS A 38 -14.47 -17.00 8.57
C LYS A 38 -14.85 -18.43 8.18
N GLN A 39 -16.04 -18.62 7.60
CA GLN A 39 -16.55 -19.93 7.22
C GLN A 39 -16.15 -20.30 5.80
N THR A 40 -16.14 -19.32 4.90
CA THR A 40 -15.91 -19.52 3.46
C THR A 40 -14.53 -19.08 2.99
N LEU A 41 -13.81 -18.30 3.81
CA LEU A 41 -12.54 -17.64 3.45
C LEU A 41 -12.61 -16.74 2.20
N LEU A 42 -13.82 -16.44 1.74
CA LEU A 42 -14.03 -15.53 0.63
C LEU A 42 -13.83 -14.08 1.09
N PRO A 43 -13.24 -13.22 0.24
CA PRO A 43 -13.15 -11.80 0.52
C PRO A 43 -14.53 -11.18 0.71
N GLN A 44 -14.74 -10.45 1.82
CA GLN A 44 -15.99 -9.70 2.06
C GLN A 44 -16.03 -8.36 1.31
N ARG A 45 -14.87 -7.87 0.88
CA ARG A 45 -14.69 -6.69 0.02
C ARG A 45 -13.91 -7.13 -1.22
N GLY A 46 -13.89 -6.31 -2.27
CA GLY A 46 -13.18 -6.65 -3.53
C GLY A 46 -11.72 -7.10 -3.30
N ALA A 47 -11.11 -7.74 -4.29
CA ALA A 47 -9.83 -8.48 -4.20
C ALA A 47 -8.62 -7.76 -3.57
N GLN A 48 -8.71 -6.45 -3.29
CA GLN A 48 -7.67 -5.61 -2.71
C GLN A 48 -8.14 -4.78 -1.50
N GLY A 49 -9.35 -5.06 -0.98
CA GLY A 49 -9.91 -4.26 0.10
C GLY A 49 -10.26 -2.84 -0.35
N ALA A 50 -10.67 -2.67 -1.61
CA ALA A 50 -11.26 -1.41 -2.05
C ALA A 50 -12.38 -1.02 -1.07
N ALA A 51 -12.30 0.20 -0.50
CA ALA A 51 -13.13 0.70 0.60
C ALA A 51 -12.85 0.11 2.02
N ALA A 52 -11.72 -0.54 2.25
CA ALA A 52 -11.30 -0.87 3.61
C ALA A 52 -11.01 0.41 4.40
N VAL A 53 -11.76 0.64 5.48
CA VAL A 53 -11.46 1.71 6.43
C VAL A 53 -10.30 1.23 7.32
N PRO A 54 -9.22 2.00 7.48
CA PRO A 54 -8.18 1.64 8.44
C PRO A 54 -8.80 1.47 9.81
N ALA A 55 -8.41 0.41 10.53
CA ALA A 55 -8.78 0.27 11.94
C ALA A 55 -8.27 1.52 12.66
N GLN A 56 -9.18 2.31 13.24
CA GLN A 56 -8.78 3.44 14.07
C GLN A 56 -7.93 2.87 15.21
N SER A 57 -6.65 3.23 15.23
CA SER A 57 -5.80 2.91 16.37
C SER A 57 -6.42 3.58 17.59
N PRO A 58 -6.71 2.87 18.69
CA PRO A 58 -7.14 3.55 19.90
C PRO A 58 -6.00 4.48 20.32
N SER A 59 -6.24 5.79 20.27
CA SER A 59 -5.31 6.77 20.82
C SER A 59 -5.24 6.49 22.32
N ARG A 60 -4.13 5.90 22.75
CA ARG A 60 -3.85 5.73 24.17
C ARG A 60 -3.52 7.12 24.72
N ALA A 61 -4.54 7.81 25.24
CA ALA A 61 -4.36 8.96 26.09
C ALA A 61 -3.54 8.51 27.30
N GLN A 62 -2.36 9.11 27.48
CA GLN A 62 -1.59 9.12 28.70
C GLN A 62 -1.49 10.56 29.17
#